data_AF-A0A6L5DRP2-F1
#
_entry.id   AF-A0A6L5DRP2-F1
#
_cell.length_a   1.000
_cell.length_b   1.000
_cell.length_c   1.000
_cell.angle_alpha   90.00
_cell.angle_beta   90.00
_cell.angle_gamma   90.00
#
_symmetry.space_group_name_H-M   'P 1'
#
loop_
_entity.id
_entity.type
_entity.pdbx_description
1 polymer ?
#
loop_
_entity_poly.entity_id
_entity_poly.type
_entity_poly.pdbx_seq_one_letter_code
_entity_poly.pdbx_strand_id
1 'polypeptide(L)'
;MKKKSYSRFRLEELPVVADLLLCYLDDDRSEFLAFSDKFNAAYSRQVSEQILKVRNLIPAKIITSERVKVTEELYYKMDIIYMKLNFVQAYAEMANGTMNVHSTDFGIRKSKQQLKARNVEGALSNLKVVEQNINGNLEALQTKGFKNDLFKEIFELRDNIARLNLFQIGKSMERSELVAKNHREYERLWNYITEISRIGKLVLVHNKSKMNDYKFCKLLTHVRKT
;
A
#
# COMPACT_ATOMS: atom_id res chain seq x y z
N MET A 1 -13.58 3.20 -7.68
CA MET A 1 -12.94 3.22 -9.03
C MET A 1 -13.73 2.31 -9.96
N LYS A 2 -14.34 2.85 -11.02
CA LYS A 2 -15.00 2.04 -12.06
C LYS A 2 -13.92 1.20 -12.77
N LYS A 3 -14.13 -0.11 -12.85
CA LYS A 3 -13.23 -1.08 -13.51
C LYS A 3 -13.21 -0.77 -15.01
N LYS A 4 -12.25 0.05 -15.49
CA LYS A 4 -12.01 0.18 -16.94
C LYS A 4 -11.53 -1.19 -17.43
N SER A 5 -12.37 -1.83 -18.23
CA SER A 5 -12.12 -3.16 -18.79
C SER A 5 -11.14 -3.02 -19.94
N TYR A 6 -9.91 -3.53 -19.79
CA TYR A 6 -8.92 -3.67 -20.87
C TYR A 6 -9.38 -4.75 -21.86
N SER A 7 -10.57 -4.60 -22.47
CA SER A 7 -11.17 -5.52 -23.45
C SER A 7 -10.92 -7.02 -23.16
N ARG A 8 -11.20 -7.48 -21.93
CA ARG A 8 -11.01 -8.87 -21.46
C ARG A 8 -9.56 -9.36 -21.32
N PHE A 9 -8.56 -8.52 -21.59
CA PHE A 9 -7.15 -8.79 -21.27
C PHE A 9 -6.89 -8.63 -19.77
N ARG A 10 -6.03 -9.49 -19.24
CA ARG A 10 -5.44 -9.36 -17.91
C ARG A 10 -4.25 -8.39 -17.96
N LEU A 11 -3.88 -7.78 -16.83
CA LEU A 11 -2.82 -6.76 -16.81
C LEU A 11 -1.48 -7.32 -17.28
N GLU A 12 -1.18 -8.55 -16.86
CA GLU A 12 0.01 -9.30 -17.25
C GLU A 12 0.03 -9.68 -18.74
N GLU A 13 -1.13 -9.67 -19.42
CA GLU A 13 -1.22 -9.96 -20.86
C GLU A 13 -0.91 -8.70 -21.71
N LEU A 14 -1.04 -7.48 -21.15
CA LEU A 14 -0.92 -6.24 -21.93
C LEU A 14 0.47 -6.02 -22.56
N PRO A 15 1.60 -6.23 -21.87
CA PRO A 15 2.92 -6.10 -22.48
C PRO A 15 3.12 -7.08 -23.65
N VAL A 16 2.60 -8.31 -23.53
CA VAL A 16 2.74 -9.35 -24.57
C VAL A 16 1.90 -8.99 -25.79
N VAL A 17 0.65 -8.53 -25.57
CA VAL A 17 -0.22 -8.06 -26.66
C VAL A 17 0.39 -6.86 -27.38
N ALA A 18 0.98 -5.93 -26.64
CA ALA A 18 1.63 -4.76 -27.20
C ALA A 18 2.88 -5.10 -28.03
N ASP A 19 3.73 -6.03 -27.57
CA ASP A 19 4.85 -6.54 -28.36
C ASP A 19 4.37 -7.19 -29.66
N LEU A 20 3.33 -8.03 -29.58
CA LEU A 20 2.78 -8.69 -30.76
C LEU A 20 2.26 -7.68 -31.80
N LEU A 21 1.54 -6.65 -31.32
CA LEU A 21 1.07 -5.56 -32.18
C LEU A 21 2.22 -4.71 -32.73
N LEU A 22 3.31 -4.55 -31.99
CA LEU A 22 4.49 -3.84 -32.45
C LEU A 22 5.19 -4.60 -33.58
N CYS A 23 5.31 -5.93 -33.48
CA CYS A 23 5.81 -6.76 -34.57
C CYS A 23 4.95 -6.58 -35.84
N TYR A 24 3.63 -6.68 -35.71
CA TYR A 24 2.74 -6.49 -36.87
C TYR A 24 2.84 -5.08 -37.46
N LEU A 25 2.89 -4.05 -36.61
CA LEU A 25 3.07 -2.66 -37.06
C LEU A 25 4.37 -2.48 -37.85
N ASP A 26 5.45 -3.12 -37.40
CA ASP A 26 6.75 -3.02 -38.04
C ASP A 26 6.79 -3.79 -39.38
N ASP A 27 6.13 -4.95 -39.45
CA ASP A 27 5.97 -5.73 -40.70
C ASP A 27 5.09 -5.01 -41.73
N ASP A 28 4.07 -4.28 -41.27
CA ASP A 28 3.09 -3.56 -42.10
C ASP A 28 3.39 -2.04 -42.19
N ARG A 29 4.63 -1.64 -41.88
CA ARG A 29 4.99 -0.23 -41.68
C ARG A 29 4.72 0.64 -42.91
N SER A 30 4.89 0.11 -44.12
CA SER A 30 4.62 0.83 -45.37
C SER A 30 3.16 1.30 -45.46
N GLU A 31 2.21 0.42 -45.13
CA GLU A 31 0.78 0.69 -45.17
C GLU A 31 0.37 1.70 -44.11
N PHE A 32 0.98 1.63 -42.93
CA PHE A 32 0.76 2.61 -41.86
C PHE A 32 1.33 3.98 -42.19
N LEU A 33 2.52 4.06 -42.78
CA LEU A 33 3.14 5.32 -43.20
C LEU A 33 2.38 5.97 -44.36
N ALA A 34 1.86 5.18 -45.30
CA ALA A 34 1.00 5.69 -46.36
C ALA A 34 -0.30 6.32 -45.82
N PHE A 35 -0.77 5.88 -44.64
CA PHE A 35 -1.91 6.48 -43.95
C PHE A 35 -1.52 7.70 -43.11
N SER A 36 -0.41 7.65 -42.38
CA SER A 36 0.08 8.76 -41.55
C SER A 36 1.56 8.62 -41.18
N ASP A 37 2.33 9.70 -41.34
CA ASP A 37 3.74 9.80 -40.92
C ASP A 37 3.97 9.59 -39.42
N LYS A 38 2.91 9.60 -38.61
CA LYS A 38 2.96 9.33 -37.16
C LYS A 38 3.54 7.94 -36.88
N PHE A 39 3.23 6.93 -37.68
CA PHE A 39 3.59 5.52 -37.43
C PHE A 39 5.01 5.18 -37.93
N ASN A 40 5.94 6.09 -37.66
CA ASN A 40 7.35 5.94 -38.01
C ASN A 40 8.13 5.17 -36.92
N ALA A 41 9.43 4.95 -37.16
CA ALA A 41 10.30 4.23 -36.22
C ALA A 41 10.36 4.88 -34.82
N ALA A 42 10.17 6.20 -34.70
CA ALA A 42 10.14 6.86 -33.40
C ALA A 42 8.87 6.48 -32.60
N TYR A 43 7.72 6.30 -33.28
CA TYR A 43 6.52 5.79 -32.62
C TYR A 43 6.70 4.36 -32.12
N SER A 44 7.26 3.46 -32.95
CA SER A 44 7.57 2.09 -32.52
C SER A 44 8.50 2.08 -31.29
N ARG A 45 9.50 2.98 -31.25
CA ARG A 45 10.37 3.15 -30.07
C ARG A 45 9.60 3.59 -28.83
N GLN A 46 8.70 4.57 -28.94
CA GLN A 46 7.88 5.02 -27.81
C GLN A 46 7.01 3.89 -27.24
N VAL A 47 6.42 3.07 -28.13
CA VAL A 47 5.62 1.92 -27.73
C VAL A 47 6.50 0.89 -27.00
N SER A 48 7.67 0.57 -27.54
CA SER A 48 8.65 -0.35 -26.92
C SER A 48 9.10 0.14 -25.54
N GLU A 49 9.44 1.43 -25.39
CA GLU A 49 9.78 2.02 -24.11
C GLU A 49 8.62 1.93 -23.11
N GLN A 50 7.38 2.13 -23.55
CA GLN A 50 6.21 2.00 -22.69
C GLN A 50 5.98 0.54 -22.25
N ILE A 51 6.22 -0.43 -23.13
CA ILE A 51 6.17 -1.87 -22.80
C ILE A 51 7.19 -2.19 -21.71
N LEU A 52 8.44 -1.74 -21.87
CA LEU A 52 9.50 -1.93 -20.89
C LEU A 52 9.16 -1.26 -19.54
N LYS A 53 8.60 -0.05 -19.55
CA LYS A 53 8.13 0.63 -18.33
C LYS A 53 7.09 -0.22 -17.59
N VAL A 54 6.10 -0.76 -18.30
CA VAL A 54 5.04 -1.58 -17.70
C VAL A 54 5.59 -2.90 -17.13
N ARG A 55 6.52 -3.57 -17.84
CA ARG A 55 7.19 -4.79 -17.37
C ARG A 55 7.98 -4.58 -16.09
N ASN A 56 8.58 -3.41 -15.94
CA ASN A 56 9.44 -3.06 -14.81
C ASN A 56 8.71 -2.31 -13.68
N LEU A 57 7.38 -2.26 -13.70
CA LEU A 57 6.62 -1.62 -12.63
C LEU A 57 6.83 -2.34 -11.30
N ILE A 58 7.14 -1.56 -10.27
CA ILE A 58 7.27 -2.07 -8.91
C ILE A 58 5.89 -2.55 -8.43
N PRO A 59 5.75 -3.81 -7.98
CA PRO A 59 4.47 -4.31 -7.49
C PRO A 59 4.16 -3.73 -6.11
N ALA A 60 2.94 -3.19 -5.95
CA ALA A 60 2.43 -2.68 -4.66
C ALA A 60 2.36 -3.73 -3.53
N LYS A 61 2.56 -5.02 -3.87
CA LYS A 61 2.68 -6.11 -2.91
C LYS A 61 3.91 -5.96 -2.00
N ILE A 62 4.99 -5.34 -2.48
CA ILE A 62 6.20 -5.06 -1.67
C ILE A 62 5.84 -4.17 -0.48
N ILE A 63 5.24 -3.01 -0.74
CA ILE A 63 4.78 -2.09 0.32
C ILE A 63 3.74 -2.76 1.24
N THR A 64 2.89 -3.62 0.67
CA THR A 64 1.92 -4.39 1.48
C THR A 64 2.62 -5.31 2.48
N SER A 65 3.70 -6.00 2.07
CA SER A 65 4.48 -6.86 2.96
C SER A 65 5.20 -6.09 4.06
N GLU A 66 5.73 -4.91 3.76
CA GLU A 66 6.35 -4.02 4.76
C GLU A 66 5.32 -3.57 5.80
N ARG A 67 4.10 -3.20 5.36
CA ARG A 67 3.01 -2.83 6.27
C ARG A 67 2.62 -3.95 7.22
N VAL A 68 2.61 -5.20 6.77
CA VAL A 68 2.30 -6.35 7.63
C VAL A 68 3.30 -6.42 8.79
N LYS A 69 4.61 -6.36 8.50
CA LYS A 69 5.66 -6.39 9.52
C LYS A 69 5.52 -5.26 10.54
N VAL A 70 5.24 -4.04 10.07
CA VAL A 70 5.02 -2.87 10.94
C VAL A 70 3.81 -3.08 11.85
N THR A 71 2.74 -3.67 11.31
CA THR A 71 1.50 -3.94 12.06
C THR A 71 1.73 -4.99 13.15
N GLU A 72 2.48 -6.04 12.84
CA GLU A 72 2.88 -7.08 13.80
C GLU A 72 3.71 -6.47 14.93
N GLU A 73 4.70 -5.65 14.60
CA GLU A 73 5.55 -4.98 15.60
C GLU A 73 4.75 -4.02 16.48
N LEU A 74 3.85 -3.23 15.88
CA LEU A 74 2.95 -2.32 16.57
C LEU A 74 2.08 -3.09 17.60
N TYR A 75 1.44 -4.18 17.18
CA TYR A 75 0.56 -4.96 18.04
C TYR A 75 1.31 -5.69 19.15
N TYR A 76 2.50 -6.20 18.84
CA TYR A 76 3.39 -6.77 19.85
C TYR A 76 3.73 -5.76 20.96
N LYS A 77 4.10 -4.52 20.60
CA LYS A 77 4.37 -3.48 21.59
C LYS A 77 3.12 -3.08 22.39
N MET A 78 1.95 -3.04 21.75
CA MET A 78 0.68 -2.80 22.44
C MET A 78 0.38 -3.88 23.49
N ASP A 79 0.66 -5.15 23.19
CA ASP A 79 0.48 -6.26 24.11
C ASP A 79 1.44 -6.17 25.31
N ILE A 80 2.68 -5.75 25.08
CA ILE A 80 3.63 -5.50 26.17
C ILE A 80 3.11 -4.41 27.11
N ILE A 81 2.65 -3.27 26.58
CA ILE A 81 2.09 -2.20 27.41
C ILE A 81 0.86 -2.71 28.18
N TYR A 82 -0.03 -3.47 27.52
CA TYR A 82 -1.21 -4.03 28.17
C TYR A 82 -0.84 -4.85 29.41
N MET A 83 0.19 -5.71 29.31
CA MET A 83 0.69 -6.49 30.44
C MET A 83 1.31 -5.61 31.52
N LYS A 84 2.13 -4.63 31.13
CA LYS A 84 2.82 -3.74 32.08
C LYS A 84 1.86 -2.85 32.88
N LEU A 85 0.74 -2.47 32.29
CA LEU A 85 -0.31 -1.72 32.98
C LEU A 85 -0.92 -2.47 34.17
N ASN A 86 -0.83 -3.80 34.23
CA ASN A 86 -1.25 -4.56 35.42
C ASN A 86 -0.39 -4.22 36.64
N PHE A 87 0.93 -4.06 36.44
CA PHE A 87 1.83 -3.68 37.52
C PHE A 87 1.54 -2.26 37.99
N VAL A 88 1.35 -1.32 37.06
CA VAL A 88 0.95 0.05 37.40
C VAL A 88 -0.35 0.06 38.21
N GLN A 89 -1.31 -0.78 37.83
CA GLN A 89 -2.58 -0.91 38.56
C GLN A 89 -2.36 -1.37 39.99
N ALA A 90 -1.57 -2.43 40.18
CA ALA A 90 -1.26 -2.95 41.51
C ALA A 90 -0.58 -1.90 42.40
N TYR A 91 0.40 -1.15 41.87
CA TYR A 91 1.05 -0.07 42.62
C TYR A 91 0.08 1.07 42.97
N ALA A 92 -0.79 1.47 42.03
CA ALA A 92 -1.81 2.49 42.29
C ALA A 92 -2.81 2.02 43.36
N GLU A 93 -3.21 0.75 43.36
CA GLU A 93 -4.07 0.16 44.39
C GLU A 93 -3.38 0.12 45.76
N MET A 94 -2.09 -0.25 45.81
CA MET A 94 -1.30 -0.26 47.05
C MET A 94 -1.05 1.15 47.62
N ALA A 95 -0.96 2.16 46.77
CA ALA A 95 -0.78 3.56 47.15
C ALA A 95 -2.11 4.30 47.37
N ASN A 96 -3.26 3.62 47.21
CA ASN A 96 -4.56 4.26 47.32
C ASN A 96 -4.77 4.92 48.70
N GLY A 97 -5.33 6.13 48.71
CA GLY A 97 -5.47 6.95 49.92
C GLY A 97 -4.23 7.78 50.30
N THR A 98 -3.06 7.52 49.69
CA THR A 98 -1.85 8.37 49.84
C THR A 98 -1.53 9.18 48.58
N MET A 99 -2.28 8.94 47.50
CA MET A 99 -2.19 9.64 46.22
C MET A 99 -3.20 10.79 46.15
N ASN A 100 -2.92 11.76 45.28
CA ASN A 100 -3.77 12.90 44.96
C ASN A 100 -5.02 12.50 44.15
N VAL A 101 -5.03 11.29 43.57
CA VAL A 101 -6.14 10.75 42.78
C VAL A 101 -6.44 9.32 43.24
N HIS A 102 -7.70 8.89 43.08
CA HIS A 102 -8.09 7.53 43.38
C HIS A 102 -7.48 6.55 42.36
N SER A 103 -7.15 5.32 42.81
CA SER A 103 -6.54 4.30 41.93
C SER A 103 -7.39 3.97 40.69
N THR A 104 -8.71 4.11 40.75
CA THR A 104 -9.63 3.90 39.60
C THR A 104 -9.51 4.97 38.53
N ASP A 105 -9.06 6.18 38.90
CA ASP A 105 -8.97 7.33 38.00
C ASP A 105 -7.60 7.44 37.31
N PHE A 106 -6.72 6.46 37.54
CA PHE A 106 -5.39 6.40 36.91
C PHE A 106 -5.43 6.26 35.39
N GLY A 107 -6.59 5.95 34.78
CA GLY A 107 -6.74 5.80 33.32
C GLY A 107 -6.35 4.42 32.78
N ILE A 108 -5.99 3.47 33.65
CA ILE A 108 -5.48 2.15 33.27
C ILE A 108 -6.54 1.30 32.57
N ARG A 109 -7.76 1.24 33.13
CA ARG A 109 -8.86 0.43 32.55
C ARG A 109 -9.18 0.86 31.12
N LYS A 110 -9.30 2.18 30.88
CA LYS A 110 -9.55 2.74 29.54
C LYS A 110 -8.38 2.45 28.60
N SER A 111 -7.13 2.64 29.06
CA SER A 111 -5.93 2.32 28.27
C SER A 111 -5.92 0.85 27.82
N LYS A 112 -6.17 -0.09 28.74
CA LYS A 112 -6.23 -1.53 28.45
C LYS A 112 -7.32 -1.87 27.44
N GLN A 113 -8.49 -1.23 27.53
CA GLN A 113 -9.57 -1.41 26.56
C GLN A 113 -9.15 -0.99 25.15
N GLN A 114 -8.50 0.16 25.01
CA GLN A 114 -8.03 0.66 23.70
C GLN A 114 -6.91 -0.21 23.13
N LEU A 115 -5.98 -0.65 23.98
CA LEU A 115 -4.90 -1.58 23.58
C LEU A 115 -5.46 -2.91 23.05
N LYS A 116 -6.43 -3.50 23.77
CA LYS A 116 -7.10 -4.74 23.35
C LYS A 116 -7.89 -4.56 22.05
N ALA A 117 -8.51 -3.40 21.87
CA ALA A 117 -9.25 -3.06 20.66
C ALA A 117 -8.35 -2.70 19.46
N ARG A 118 -7.01 -2.71 19.64
CA ARG A 118 -6.03 -2.25 18.63
C ARG A 118 -6.28 -0.81 18.16
N ASN A 119 -6.92 0.00 19.00
CA ASN A 119 -7.11 1.43 18.74
C ASN A 119 -5.87 2.18 19.23
N VAL A 120 -4.97 2.50 18.31
CA VAL A 120 -3.68 3.11 18.63
C VAL A 120 -3.86 4.52 19.18
N GLU A 121 -4.63 5.37 18.50
CA GLU A 121 -4.87 6.76 18.88
C GLU A 121 -5.55 6.84 20.25
N GLY A 122 -6.55 5.97 20.47
CA GLY A 122 -7.21 5.81 21.76
C GLY A 122 -6.24 5.36 22.86
N ALA A 123 -5.36 4.40 22.56
CA ALA A 123 -4.38 3.92 23.52
C ALA A 123 -3.36 5.02 23.89
N LEU A 124 -2.80 5.72 22.90
CA LEU A 124 -1.84 6.81 23.12
C LEU A 124 -2.43 7.95 23.97
N SER A 125 -3.68 8.33 23.69
CA SER A 125 -4.40 9.36 24.46
C SER A 125 -4.60 8.96 25.92
N ASN A 126 -5.06 7.73 26.17
CA ASN A 126 -5.29 7.26 27.54
C ASN A 126 -3.97 6.97 28.29
N LEU A 127 -2.91 6.53 27.61
CA LEU A 127 -1.59 6.35 28.20
C LEU A 127 -0.98 7.69 28.67
N LYS A 128 -1.31 8.80 28.01
CA LYS A 128 -0.93 10.14 28.48
C LYS A 128 -1.57 10.48 29.83
N VAL A 129 -2.82 10.06 30.06
CA VAL A 129 -3.48 10.22 31.37
C VAL A 129 -2.77 9.38 32.43
N VAL A 130 -2.40 8.13 32.09
CA VAL A 130 -1.61 7.27 32.99
C VAL A 130 -0.26 7.92 33.33
N GLU A 131 0.44 8.49 32.35
CA GLU A 131 1.71 9.20 32.54
C GLU A 131 1.59 10.36 33.52
N GLN A 132 0.57 11.20 33.32
CA GLN A 132 0.32 12.37 34.16
C GLN A 132 0.01 11.95 35.60
N ASN A 133 -0.79 10.90 35.78
CA ASN A 133 -1.12 10.38 37.10
C ASN A 133 0.07 9.72 37.79
N ILE A 134 0.95 9.01 37.06
CA ILE A 134 2.20 8.50 37.65
C ILE A 134 3.10 9.66 38.09
N ASN A 135 3.34 10.64 37.21
CA ASN A 135 4.20 11.79 37.53
C ASN A 135 3.66 12.61 38.72
N GLY A 136 2.35 12.85 38.76
CA GLY A 136 1.70 13.59 39.85
C GLY A 136 1.62 12.85 41.18
N ASN A 137 1.97 11.56 41.22
CA ASN A 137 1.91 10.71 42.41
C ASN A 137 3.18 9.87 42.61
N LEU A 138 4.29 10.28 42.00
CA LEU A 138 5.50 9.44 41.91
C LEU A 138 6.05 9.08 43.28
N GLU A 139 6.08 10.04 44.21
CA GLU A 139 6.55 9.84 45.58
C GLU A 139 5.71 8.77 46.30
N ALA A 140 4.38 8.93 46.29
CA ALA A 140 3.46 7.96 46.90
C ALA A 140 3.63 6.55 46.30
N LEU A 141 3.78 6.45 44.98
CA LEU A 141 4.03 5.18 44.29
C LEU A 141 5.39 4.57 44.67
N GLN A 142 6.44 5.39 44.76
CA GLN A 142 7.79 4.94 45.15
C GLN A 142 7.84 4.41 46.58
N THR A 143 7.06 4.97 47.52
CA THR A 143 6.94 4.39 48.88
C THR A 143 6.40 2.96 48.88
N LYS A 144 5.69 2.56 47.82
CA LYS A 144 5.18 1.19 47.61
C LYS A 144 6.10 0.33 46.75
N GLY A 145 7.30 0.82 46.41
CA GLY A 145 8.29 0.09 45.62
C GLY A 145 8.13 0.23 44.11
N PHE A 146 7.38 1.22 43.62
CA PHE A 146 7.30 1.52 42.19
C PHE A 146 8.69 1.91 41.64
N LYS A 147 9.14 1.21 40.60
CA LYS A 147 10.44 1.44 39.97
C LYS A 147 10.33 2.39 38.79
N ASN A 148 11.22 3.38 38.71
CA ASN A 148 11.29 4.32 37.58
C ASN A 148 11.54 3.62 36.25
N ASP A 149 12.17 2.43 36.23
CA ASP A 149 12.41 1.69 34.99
C ASP A 149 11.10 1.20 34.35
N LEU A 150 10.12 0.78 35.16
CA LEU A 150 8.80 0.39 34.64
C LEU A 150 8.09 1.57 33.98
N PHE A 151 8.20 2.76 34.58
CA PHE A 151 7.70 4.01 34.01
C PHE A 151 8.37 4.29 32.65
N LYS A 152 9.70 4.34 32.62
CA LYS A 152 10.46 4.62 31.39
C LYS A 152 10.11 3.64 30.27
N GLU A 153 10.09 2.34 30.56
CA GLU A 153 9.85 1.32 29.55
C GLU A 153 8.44 1.44 28.93
N ILE A 154 7.40 1.74 29.72
CA ILE A 154 6.05 1.96 29.20
C ILE A 154 6.01 3.16 28.24
N PHE A 155 6.67 4.26 28.58
CA PHE A 155 6.63 5.48 27.78
C PHE A 155 7.56 5.44 26.56
N GLU A 156 8.68 4.71 26.64
CA GLU A 156 9.48 4.37 25.46
C GLU A 156 8.68 3.48 24.48
N LEU A 157 7.94 2.50 24.99
CA LEU A 157 7.05 1.68 24.16
C LEU A 157 5.91 2.52 23.55
N ARG A 158 5.32 3.46 24.30
CA ARG A 158 4.33 4.41 23.79
C ARG A 158 4.88 5.21 22.61
N ASP A 159 6.07 5.77 22.76
CA ASP A 159 6.69 6.59 21.71
C ASP A 159 7.04 5.77 20.48
N ASN A 160 7.49 4.53 20.69
CA ASN A 160 7.68 3.57 19.60
C ASN A 160 6.36 3.27 18.86
N ILE A 161 5.25 3.05 19.58
CA ILE A 161 3.93 2.83 18.98
C ILE A 161 3.49 4.05 18.15
N ALA A 162 3.68 5.26 18.68
CA ALA A 162 3.34 6.49 17.96
C ALA A 162 4.12 6.61 16.63
N ARG A 163 5.44 6.32 16.66
CA ARG A 163 6.28 6.30 15.46
C ARG A 163 5.83 5.23 14.45
N LEU A 164 5.56 4.01 14.91
CA LEU A 164 5.11 2.91 14.06
C LEU A 164 3.75 3.20 13.42
N ASN A 165 2.83 3.84 14.14
CA ASN A 165 1.52 4.24 13.60
C ASN A 165 1.68 5.24 12.45
N LEU A 166 2.48 6.30 12.65
CA LEU A 166 2.79 7.27 11.61
C LEU A 166 3.45 6.61 10.39
N PHE A 167 4.39 5.68 10.63
CA PHE A 167 5.04 4.94 9.55
C PHE A 167 4.04 4.07 8.76
N GLN A 168 3.10 3.40 9.45
CA GLN A 168 2.06 2.59 8.81
C GLN A 168 1.12 3.45 7.94
N ILE A 169 0.77 4.66 8.40
CA ILE A 169 0.00 5.65 7.63
C ILE A 169 0.78 6.06 6.38
N GLY A 170 2.06 6.43 6.53
CA GLY A 170 2.94 6.79 5.42
C GLY A 170 3.02 5.70 4.34
N LYS A 171 3.19 4.43 4.76
CA LYS A 171 3.20 3.28 3.84
C LYS A 171 1.87 3.06 3.13
N SER A 172 0.75 3.43 3.75
CA SER A 172 -0.58 3.35 3.13
C SER A 172 -0.74 4.38 2.02
N MET A 173 -0.20 5.59 2.22
CA MET A 173 -0.14 6.65 1.22
C MET A 173 0.77 6.25 0.06
N GLU A 174 2.00 5.81 0.37
CA GLU A 174 2.99 5.34 -0.62
C GLU A 174 2.41 4.25 -1.52
N ARG A 175 1.72 3.27 -0.94
CA ARG A 175 1.04 2.21 -1.69
C ARG A 175 -0.03 2.76 -2.63
N SER A 176 -0.83 3.71 -2.16
CA SER A 176 -1.93 4.29 -2.95
C SER A 176 -1.39 5.08 -4.13
N GLU A 177 -0.32 5.84 -3.92
CA GLU A 177 0.39 6.55 -4.98
C GLU A 177 1.01 5.58 -6.00
N LEU A 178 1.67 4.52 -5.53
CA LEU A 178 2.27 3.53 -6.43
C LEU A 178 1.21 2.83 -7.28
N VAL A 179 0.07 2.44 -6.70
CA VAL A 179 -1.06 1.86 -7.45
C VAL A 179 -1.56 2.84 -8.50
N ALA A 180 -1.74 4.11 -8.16
CA ALA A 180 -2.19 5.13 -9.11
C ALA A 180 -1.17 5.37 -10.23
N LYS A 181 0.14 5.43 -9.92
CA LYS A 181 1.22 5.56 -10.90
C LYS A 181 1.24 4.36 -11.84
N ASN A 182 1.24 3.13 -11.32
CA ASN A 182 1.22 1.91 -12.11
C ASN A 182 -0.01 1.87 -13.04
N HIS A 183 -1.18 2.24 -12.52
CA HIS A 183 -2.41 2.27 -13.31
C HIS A 183 -2.30 3.22 -14.52
N ARG A 184 -1.70 4.41 -14.35
CA ARG A 184 -1.49 5.36 -15.46
C ARG A 184 -0.58 4.77 -16.54
N GLU A 185 0.46 4.03 -16.17
CA GLU A 185 1.34 3.40 -17.15
C GLU A 185 0.64 2.28 -17.93
N TYR A 186 -0.24 1.51 -17.27
CA TYR A 186 -1.11 0.56 -17.97
C TYR A 186 -2.13 1.25 -18.89
N GLU A 187 -2.73 2.36 -18.48
CA GLU A 187 -3.63 3.14 -19.35
C GLU A 187 -2.91 3.68 -20.59
N ARG A 188 -1.67 4.18 -20.44
CA ARG A 188 -0.86 4.63 -21.58
C ARG A 188 -0.57 3.50 -22.55
N LEU A 189 -0.13 2.35 -22.05
CA LEU A 189 0.12 1.17 -22.89
C LEU A 189 -1.17 0.72 -23.60
N TRP A 190 -2.29 0.73 -22.89
CA TRP A 190 -3.59 0.40 -23.47
C TRP A 190 -3.99 1.34 -24.60
N ASN A 191 -3.71 2.64 -24.48
CA ASN A 191 -3.98 3.59 -25.55
C ASN A 191 -3.20 3.24 -26.82
N TYR A 192 -1.91 2.89 -26.71
CA TYR A 192 -1.12 2.40 -27.85
C TYR A 192 -1.72 1.13 -28.45
N ILE A 193 -2.05 0.13 -27.64
CA ILE A 193 -2.68 -1.13 -28.09
C ILE A 193 -3.97 -0.83 -28.88
N THR A 194 -4.83 0.04 -28.34
CA THR A 194 -6.11 0.38 -29.00
C THR A 194 -5.92 1.18 -30.28
N GLU A 195 -4.93 2.08 -30.31
CA GLU A 195 -4.62 2.87 -31.49
C GLU A 195 -4.10 1.99 -32.62
N ILE A 196 -3.06 1.19 -32.36
CA ILE A 196 -2.46 0.29 -33.36
C ILE A 196 -3.49 -0.71 -33.87
N SER A 197 -4.26 -1.35 -32.97
CA SER A 197 -5.32 -2.28 -33.36
C SER A 197 -6.38 -1.61 -34.23
N ARG A 198 -6.84 -0.40 -33.87
CA ARG A 198 -7.88 0.31 -34.62
C ARG A 198 -7.39 0.71 -36.01
N ILE A 199 -6.19 1.27 -36.10
CA ILE A 199 -5.62 1.73 -37.37
C ILE A 199 -5.22 0.56 -38.26
N GLY A 200 -4.59 -0.48 -37.73
CA GLY A 200 -4.21 -1.68 -38.49
C GLY A 200 -5.41 -2.33 -39.19
N LYS A 201 -6.54 -2.45 -38.50
CA LYS A 201 -7.78 -2.94 -39.11
C LYS A 201 -8.31 -2.06 -40.25
N LEU A 202 -8.03 -0.76 -40.22
CA LEU A 202 -8.50 0.20 -41.22
C LEU A 202 -7.58 0.20 -42.44
N VAL A 203 -6.27 0.33 -42.23
CA VAL A 203 -5.28 0.43 -43.32
C VAL A 203 -5.13 -0.89 -44.08
N LEU A 204 -5.33 -2.03 -43.41
CA LEU A 204 -5.21 -3.36 -44.01
C LEU A 204 -6.55 -3.95 -44.45
N VAL A 205 -7.61 -3.14 -44.60
CA VAL A 205 -8.95 -3.63 -45.00
C VAL A 205 -8.93 -4.44 -46.32
N HIS A 206 -8.00 -4.09 -47.21
CA HIS A 206 -7.77 -4.78 -48.49
C HIS A 206 -7.13 -6.17 -48.32
N ASN A 207 -6.40 -6.41 -47.23
CA ASN A 207 -5.78 -7.69 -46.88
C ASN A 207 -6.45 -8.28 -45.62
N LYS A 208 -7.50 -9.09 -45.85
CA LYS A 208 -8.31 -9.67 -44.77
C LYS A 208 -7.51 -10.53 -43.78
N SER A 209 -6.42 -11.17 -44.23
CA SER A 209 -5.56 -11.98 -43.35
C SER A 209 -4.87 -11.07 -42.34
N LYS A 210 -4.04 -10.13 -42.81
CA LYS A 210 -3.30 -9.19 -41.97
C LYS A 210 -4.24 -8.36 -41.08
N MET A 211 -5.36 -7.88 -41.62
CA MET A 211 -6.39 -7.16 -40.84
C MET A 211 -6.89 -7.96 -39.63
N ASN A 212 -7.00 -9.30 -39.73
CA ASN A 212 -7.47 -10.12 -38.62
C ASN A 212 -6.46 -10.19 -37.48
N ASP A 213 -5.16 -10.04 -37.75
CA ASP A 213 -4.10 -10.09 -36.75
C ASP A 213 -4.22 -8.92 -35.75
N TYR A 214 -4.76 -7.79 -36.20
CA TYR A 214 -5.05 -6.63 -35.36
C TYR A 214 -6.34 -6.74 -34.54
N LYS A 215 -7.12 -7.82 -34.65
CA LYS A 215 -8.36 -7.98 -33.86
C LYS A 215 -8.05 -8.48 -32.46
N PHE A 216 -8.59 -7.81 -31.44
CA PHE A 216 -8.41 -8.23 -30.03
C PHE A 216 -8.77 -9.68 -29.75
N CYS A 217 -9.79 -10.25 -30.39
CA CYS A 217 -10.13 -11.67 -30.21
C CYS A 217 -9.03 -12.63 -30.71
N LYS A 218 -8.33 -12.25 -31.80
CA LYS A 218 -7.20 -13.01 -32.35
C LYS A 218 -5.96 -12.83 -31.49
N LEU A 219 -5.63 -11.60 -31.13
CA LEU A 219 -4.53 -11.29 -30.20
C LEU A 219 -4.68 -12.03 -28.87
N LEU A 220 -5.89 -12.04 -28.30
CA LEU A 220 -6.20 -12.78 -27.08
C LEU A 220 -6.03 -14.28 -27.24
N THR A 221 -6.40 -14.83 -28.41
CA THR A 221 -6.22 -16.25 -28.72
C THR A 221 -4.74 -16.61 -28.81
N HIS A 222 -3.92 -15.76 -29.42
CA HIS A 222 -2.47 -15.97 -29.50
C HIS A 222 -1.82 -15.96 -28.12
N VAL A 223 -2.07 -14.93 -27.32
CA VAL A 223 -1.43 -14.75 -26.00
C VAL A 223 -1.82 -15.84 -24.99
N ARG A 224 -2.97 -16.50 -25.15
CA ARG A 224 -3.46 -17.54 -24.23
C ARG A 224 -3.25 -18.98 -24.69
N LYS A 225 -2.85 -19.19 -25.96
CA LYS A 225 -2.59 -20.53 -26.51
C LYS A 225 -1.11 -20.89 -26.57
N THR A 226 -0.23 -19.89 -26.49
CA THR A 226 1.15 -20.06 -26.01
C THR A 226 1.15 -20.38 -24.54
#